data_AF-A0A0A8ESN9-F1
#
_entry.id   AF-A0A0A8ESN9-F1
#
_cell.length_a   1.000
_cell.length_b   1.000
_cell.length_c   1.000
_cell.angle_alpha   90.00
_cell.angle_beta   90.00
_cell.angle_gamma   90.00
#
_symmetry.space_group_name_H-M   'P 1'
#
loop_
_entity.id
_entity.type
_entity.pdbx_description
1 polymer ?
#
loop_
_entity_poly.entity_id
_entity_poly.type
_entity_poly.pdbx_seq_one_letter_code
_entity_poly.pdbx_strand_id
1 'polypeptide(L)'
;MLGQRVIDHAHDDRVGVLRALAPDIEQWELGPVTRVPVAAPMAWLAPVSGGAEWTTHPDAIEAERNADVEWSPETRVTANASGARAAQRRSLEELFREADKLREAIQQHTRYPGAKHQ
;
A
#
# COMPACT_ATOMS: atom_id res chain seq x y z
N MET A 1 1.93 -8.49 -10.25
CA MET A 1 2.54 -7.76 -9.11
C MET A 1 2.81 -6.33 -9.55
N LEU A 2 1.91 -5.39 -9.27
CA LEU A 2 2.15 -3.97 -9.57
C LEU A 2 2.85 -3.32 -8.37
N GLY A 3 3.66 -2.29 -8.62
CA GLY A 3 4.44 -1.60 -7.59
C GLY A 3 5.68 -2.35 -7.10
N GLN A 4 6.05 -3.48 -7.73
CA GLN A 4 7.30 -4.19 -7.42
C GLN A 4 8.45 -3.66 -8.25
N ARG A 5 9.66 -3.73 -7.69
CA ARG A 5 10.91 -3.46 -8.43
C ARG A 5 11.26 -4.66 -9.30
N VAL A 6 11.62 -4.40 -10.54
CA VAL A 6 12.01 -5.39 -11.54
C VAL A 6 13.28 -4.94 -12.24
N ILE A 7 14.09 -5.91 -12.66
CA ILE A 7 15.26 -5.73 -13.50
C ILE A 7 14.80 -5.95 -14.94
N ASP A 8 15.09 -4.99 -15.83
CA ASP A 8 14.75 -5.07 -17.24
C ASP A 8 16.01 -5.38 -18.06
N HIS A 9 16.13 -6.64 -18.49
CA HIS A 9 17.29 -7.13 -19.25
C HIS A 9 17.34 -6.58 -20.69
N ALA A 10 16.21 -6.08 -21.22
CA ALA A 10 16.19 -5.48 -22.56
C ALA A 10 16.80 -4.07 -22.58
N HIS A 11 16.97 -3.44 -21.41
CA HIS A 11 17.49 -2.08 -21.26
C HIS A 11 18.70 -2.04 -20.33
N ASP A 12 19.71 -2.88 -20.59
CA ASP A 12 20.98 -2.91 -19.85
C ASP A 12 20.81 -3.13 -18.33
N ASP A 13 19.97 -4.11 -17.97
CA ASP A 13 19.64 -4.46 -16.57
C ASP A 13 19.08 -3.27 -15.75
N ARG A 14 18.40 -2.34 -16.43
CA ARG A 14 17.84 -1.16 -15.78
C ARG A 14 16.73 -1.55 -14.79
N VAL A 15 16.81 -1.00 -13.59
CA VAL A 15 15.82 -1.27 -12.52
C VAL A 15 14.67 -0.27 -12.59
N GLY A 16 13.44 -0.78 -12.60
CA GLY A 16 12.20 0.00 -12.63
C GLY A 16 11.12 -0.58 -11.71
N VAL A 17 10.06 0.19 -11.50
CA VAL A 17 8.86 -0.26 -10.79
C VAL A 17 7.79 -0.64 -11.81
N LEU A 18 7.27 -1.87 -11.72
CA LEU A 18 6.20 -2.34 -12.62
C LEU A 18 4.87 -1.62 -12.32
N ARG A 19 4.41 -0.79 -13.25
CA ARG A 19 3.20 0.05 -13.09
C ARG A 19 1.97 -0.54 -13.76
N ALA A 20 2.13 -1.17 -14.92
CA ALA A 20 1.04 -1.77 -15.66
C ALA A 20 1.52 -2.88 -16.61
N LEU A 21 0.59 -3.73 -17.02
CA LEU A 21 0.69 -4.59 -18.19
C LEU A 21 -0.43 -4.17 -19.15
N ALA A 22 -0.08 -3.75 -20.36
CA ALA A 22 -1.02 -3.28 -21.35
C ALA A 22 -0.75 -3.94 -22.70
N PRO A 23 -1.77 -4.27 -23.50
CA PRO A 23 -1.54 -4.76 -24.87
C PRO A 23 -0.78 -3.72 -25.69
N ASP A 24 0.10 -4.17 -26.57
CA ASP A 24 0.78 -3.30 -27.55
C ASP A 24 -0.19 -2.89 -28.66
N ILE A 25 -0.93 -1.82 -28.45
CA ILE A 25 -1.90 -1.33 -29.44
C ILE A 25 -1.24 -0.31 -30.36
N GLU A 26 -0.87 -0.75 -31.57
CA GLU A 26 -0.41 0.13 -32.66
C GLU A 26 -1.54 1.03 -33.20
N GLN A 27 -2.80 0.69 -32.91
CA GLN A 27 -3.96 1.43 -33.40
C GLN A 27 -4.35 2.56 -32.45
N TRP A 28 -4.23 3.78 -32.98
CA TRP A 28 -4.68 5.07 -32.45
C TRP A 28 -6.22 5.23 -32.43
N GLU A 29 -6.96 4.15 -32.73
CA GLU A 29 -8.42 4.13 -32.67
C GLU A 29 -8.88 4.07 -31.21
N LEU A 30 -9.23 5.23 -30.67
CA LEU A 30 -9.82 5.41 -29.34
C LEU A 30 -11.30 4.95 -29.34
N GLY A 31 -11.51 3.66 -29.51
CA GLY A 31 -12.82 3.00 -29.41
C GLY A 31 -12.87 2.05 -28.19
N PRO A 32 -14.07 1.74 -27.67
CA PRO A 32 -14.21 0.72 -26.63
C PRO A 32 -13.71 -0.63 -27.17
N VAL A 33 -12.70 -1.17 -26.49
CA VAL A 33 -12.13 -2.49 -26.79
C VAL A 33 -13.15 -3.56 -26.38
N THR A 34 -13.88 -4.08 -27.36
CA THR A 34 -14.93 -5.10 -27.17
C THR A 34 -14.41 -6.53 -27.26
N ARG A 35 -13.13 -6.71 -27.60
CA ARG A 35 -12.45 -8.00 -27.73
C ARG A 35 -11.05 -7.91 -27.15
N VAL A 36 -10.55 -9.00 -26.57
CA VAL A 36 -9.15 -9.06 -26.08
C VAL A 36 -8.20 -8.83 -27.27
N PRO A 37 -7.32 -7.83 -27.21
CA PRO A 37 -6.35 -7.58 -28.27
C PRO A 37 -5.43 -8.79 -28.47
N VAL A 38 -5.15 -9.12 -29.73
CA VAL A 38 -4.22 -10.20 -30.10
C VAL A 38 -2.76 -9.76 -29.88
N ALA A 39 -2.52 -8.47 -29.75
CA ALA A 39 -1.18 -7.91 -29.52
C ALA A 39 -0.57 -8.42 -28.22
N ALA A 40 0.75 -8.63 -28.26
CA ALA A 40 1.51 -9.05 -27.10
C ALA A 40 1.41 -7.98 -25.98
N PRO A 41 1.28 -8.39 -24.71
CA PRO A 41 1.31 -7.44 -23.61
C PRO A 41 2.71 -6.84 -23.46
N MET A 42 2.74 -5.56 -23.10
CA MET A 42 3.94 -4.79 -22.76
C MET A 42 3.86 -4.37 -21.29
N ALA A 43 5.00 -4.43 -20.61
CA ALA A 43 5.17 -3.94 -19.26
C ALA A 43 5.55 -2.47 -19.27
N TRP A 44 4.85 -1.65 -18.47
CA TRP A 44 5.17 -0.24 -18.25
C TRP A 44 5.95 -0.08 -16.94
N LEU A 45 7.16 0.49 -17.04
CA LEU A 45 8.09 0.65 -15.94
C LEU A 45 8.34 2.12 -15.63
N ALA A 46 8.30 2.47 -14.34
CA ALA A 46 8.71 3.78 -13.84
C ALA A 46 10.12 3.71 -13.23
N PRO A 47 10.99 4.72 -13.44
CA PRO A 47 12.30 4.74 -12.79
C PRO A 47 12.17 4.88 -11.27
N VAL A 48 13.03 4.20 -10.51
CA VAL A 48 13.05 4.27 -9.03
C VAL A 48 13.36 5.69 -8.52
N SER A 49 14.25 6.41 -9.22
CA SER A 49 14.69 7.77 -8.88
C SER A 49 13.82 8.88 -9.49
N GLY A 50 12.73 8.53 -10.18
CA GLY A 50 12.02 9.44 -11.06
C GLY A 50 12.71 9.61 -12.43
N GLY A 51 11.97 10.15 -13.39
CA GLY A 51 12.39 10.28 -14.80
C GLY A 51 11.33 9.74 -15.77
N ALA A 52 11.73 9.51 -17.01
CA ALA A 52 10.84 9.01 -18.05
C ALA A 52 10.52 7.52 -17.84
N GLU A 53 9.23 7.19 -17.88
CA GLU A 53 8.73 5.81 -17.95
C GLU A 53 9.12 5.16 -19.28
N TRP A 54 9.20 3.84 -19.30
CA TRP A 54 9.51 3.07 -20.50
C TRP A 54 8.71 1.76 -20.56
N THR A 55 8.61 1.20 -21.77
CA THR A 55 7.96 -0.09 -22.01
C THR A 55 8.98 -1.18 -22.29
N THR A 56 8.69 -2.41 -21.88
CA THR A 56 9.51 -3.60 -22.18
C THR A 56 8.61 -4.84 -22.30
N HIS A 57 9.12 -5.91 -22.90
CA HIS A 57 8.37 -7.16 -22.97
C HIS A 57 8.32 -7.82 -21.58
N PRO A 58 7.19 -8.38 -21.12
CA PRO A 58 7.07 -9.02 -19.81
C PRO A 58 8.05 -10.18 -19.57
N ASP A 59 8.49 -10.84 -20.64
CA ASP A 59 9.48 -11.93 -20.53
C ASP A 59 10.92 -11.42 -20.37
N ALA A 60 11.17 -10.13 -20.59
CA ALA A 60 12.48 -9.51 -20.42
C ALA A 60 12.69 -8.96 -19.00
N ILE A 61 11.67 -9.03 -18.13
CA ILE A 61 11.76 -8.53 -16.76
C ILE A 61 11.89 -9.66 -15.75
N GLU A 62 12.81 -9.50 -14.80
CA GLU A 62 12.93 -10.35 -13.63
C GLU A 62 12.52 -9.57 -12.38
N ALA A 63 11.82 -10.23 -11.45
CA ALA A 63 11.58 -9.64 -10.14
C ALA A 63 12.92 -9.44 -9.43
N GLU A 64 13.20 -8.21 -9.00
CA GLU A 64 14.38 -7.93 -8.20
C GLU A 64 14.20 -8.63 -6.85
N ARG A 65 14.86 -9.79 -6.66
CA ARG A 65 14.91 -10.45 -5.37
C ARG A 65 15.72 -9.55 -4.43
N ASN A 66 15.04 -8.80 -3.58
CA ASN A 66 15.66 -8.26 -2.38
C ASN A 66 16.08 -9.45 -1.51
N ALA A 67 17.36 -9.82 -1.53
CA ALA A 67 17.92 -10.78 -0.59
C ALA A 67 17.92 -10.26 0.86
N ASP A 68 17.62 -8.97 1.08
CA ASP A 68 17.65 -8.32 2.41
C ASP A 68 16.32 -7.68 2.80
N VAL A 69 15.21 -8.39 2.60
CA VAL A 69 14.06 -8.25 3.51
C VAL A 69 13.59 -9.66 3.85
N GLU A 70 14.30 -10.30 4.78
CA GLU A 70 13.58 -11.13 5.74
C GLU A 70 12.43 -10.26 6.25
N TRP A 71 11.21 -10.66 5.90
CA TRP A 71 10.00 -9.95 6.27
C TRP A 71 9.84 -10.06 7.80
N SER A 72 10.53 -9.18 8.51
CA SER A 72 10.19 -8.82 9.87
C SER A 72 9.27 -7.59 9.81
N PRO A 73 8.07 -7.64 10.40
CA PRO A 73 7.16 -6.49 10.44
C PRO A 73 7.72 -5.28 11.20
N GLU A 74 8.91 -5.37 11.79
CA GLU A 74 9.47 -4.39 12.72
C GLU A 74 10.36 -3.33 12.06
N THR A 75 10.86 -3.54 10.83
CA THR A 75 11.96 -2.71 10.28
C THR A 75 11.52 -1.54 9.38
N ARG A 76 10.21 -1.32 9.15
CA ARG A 76 9.71 -0.21 8.31
C ARG A 76 9.16 0.99 9.09
N VAL A 77 9.80 1.34 10.20
CA VAL A 77 9.42 2.51 11.02
C VAL A 77 10.64 3.20 11.61
N THR A 78 11.60 3.63 10.80
CA THR A 78 12.69 4.48 11.30
C THR A 78 12.96 5.64 10.36
N ALA A 79 12.36 6.78 10.70
CA ALA A 79 12.95 8.13 10.69
C ALA A 79 11.85 9.21 10.74
N ASN A 80 10.79 9.07 9.94
CA ASN A 80 9.73 10.10 9.85
C ASN A 80 8.41 9.73 10.55
N ALA A 81 8.26 8.49 11.02
CA ALA A 81 7.05 8.02 11.69
C ALA A 81 7.10 8.11 13.23
N SER A 82 8.28 8.30 13.83
CA SER A 82 8.45 8.23 15.29
C SER A 82 7.81 9.41 16.03
N GLY A 83 7.80 10.62 15.44
CA GLY A 83 7.12 11.78 16.03
C GLY A 83 5.59 11.68 15.91
N ALA A 84 5.10 11.36 14.71
CA ALA A 84 3.66 11.29 14.43
C ALA A 84 2.98 10.11 15.16
N ARG A 85 3.62 8.93 15.21
CA ARG A 85 3.06 7.77 15.94
C ARG A 85 3.13 7.93 17.46
N ALA A 86 4.13 8.61 18.01
CA ALA A 86 4.15 8.91 19.45
C ALA A 86 3.02 9.88 19.84
N ALA A 87 2.78 10.92 19.03
CA ALA A 87 1.65 11.83 19.22
C ALA A 87 0.30 11.12 19.07
N GLN A 88 0.16 10.26 18.06
CA GLN A 88 -1.08 9.53 17.78
C GLN A 88 -1.35 8.39 18.77
N ARG A 89 -0.30 7.75 19.31
CA ARG A 89 -0.42 6.72 20.36
C ARG A 89 -0.75 7.32 21.72
N ARG A 90 -0.20 8.50 22.05
CA ARG A 90 -0.64 9.27 23.23
C ARG A 90 -2.12 9.63 23.14
N SER A 91 -2.58 10.05 21.96
CA SER A 91 -4.00 10.32 21.71
C SER A 91 -4.88 9.07 21.87
N LEU A 92 -4.39 7.89 21.49
CA LEU A 92 -5.14 6.64 21.61
C LEU A 92 -5.24 6.13 23.06
N GLU A 93 -4.14 6.19 23.83
CA GLU A 93 -4.15 5.79 25.25
C GLU A 93 -5.01 6.73 26.10
N GLU A 94 -5.05 8.01 25.75
CA GLU A 94 -5.94 8.99 26.38
C GLU A 94 -7.40 8.72 26.05
N LEU A 95 -7.72 8.37 24.80
CA LEU A 95 -9.07 7.93 24.40
C LEU A 95 -9.51 6.65 25.12
N PHE A 96 -8.63 5.66 25.27
CA PHE A 96 -8.97 4.43 26.00
C PHE A 96 -9.18 4.70 27.50
N ARG A 97 -8.33 5.54 28.11
CA ARG A 97 -8.50 5.94 29.51
C ARG A 97 -9.82 6.69 29.72
N GLU A 98 -10.20 7.55 28.77
CA GLU A 98 -11.46 8.28 28.85
C GLU A 98 -12.69 7.38 28.62
N ALA A 99 -12.56 6.39 27.72
CA ALA A 99 -13.59 5.37 27.52
C ALA A 99 -13.80 4.50 28.77
N ASP A 100 -12.72 4.13 29.49
CA ASP A 100 -12.82 3.37 30.73
C ASP A 100 -13.47 4.19 31.86
N LYS A 101 -13.13 5.48 32.00
CA LYS A 101 -13.81 6.38 32.95
C LYS A 101 -15.30 6.51 32.65
N LEU A 102 -15.66 6.70 31.37
CA LEU A 102 -17.06 6.76 30.95
C LEU A 102 -17.80 5.45 31.26
N ARG A 103 -17.15 4.31 31.04
CA ARG A 103 -17.71 2.99 31.36
C ARG A 103 -17.94 2.83 32.87
N GLU A 104 -16.99 3.24 33.71
CA GLU A 104 -17.14 3.22 35.17
C GLU A 104 -18.26 4.16 35.63
N ALA A 105 -18.34 5.38 35.08
CA ALA A 105 -19.40 6.33 35.40
C ALA A 105 -20.79 5.78 35.03
N ILE A 106 -20.92 5.15 33.85
CA ILE A 106 -22.16 4.49 33.42
C ILE A 106 -22.52 3.33 34.35
N GLN A 107 -21.55 2.51 34.79
CA GLN A 107 -21.80 1.42 35.75
C GLN A 107 -22.22 1.92 37.13
N GLN A 108 -21.64 3.02 37.61
CA GLN A 108 -22.05 3.66 38.86
C GLN A 108 -23.46 4.23 38.77
N HIS A 109 -23.82 4.82 37.61
CA HIS A 109 -25.15 5.39 37.39
C HIS A 109 -26.24 4.33 37.14
N THR A 110 -25.90 3.20 36.52
CA THR A 110 -26.83 2.08 36.29
C THR A 110 -27.03 1.19 37.53
N ARG A 111 -26.29 1.41 38.62
CA ARG A 111 -26.48 0.73 39.91
C ARG A 111 -27.59 1.33 40.79
N TYR A 112 -28.36 2.31 40.30
CA TYR A 112 -29.56 2.81 40.97
C TYR A 112 -30.84 2.65 40.11
N PRO A 113 -31.45 1.46 40.06
CA PRO A 113 -32.87 1.32 39.88
C PRO A 113 -33.55 1.23 41.26
N GLY A 114 -34.33 2.26 41.60
CA GLY A 114 -35.46 2.23 42.53
C GLY A 114 -35.35 1.38 43.80
N ALA A 115 -35.01 2.03 44.93
CA ALA A 115 -35.48 1.57 46.23
C ALA A 115 -36.47 2.59 46.79
N LYS A 116 -37.73 2.15 46.81
CA LYS A 116 -38.87 2.56 47.68
C LYS A 116 -39.76 3.69 47.16
N HIS A 117 -40.83 3.28 46.47
CA HIS A 117 -42.16 3.82 46.75
C HIS A 117 -42.52 3.47 48.20
N GLN A 118 -42.79 4.51 49.00
CA GLN A 118 -43.73 4.44 50.12
C GLN A 118 -45.10 4.88 49.60
#